data_AF-A0AAI9X4U1-F1
#
_entry.id   AF-A0AAI9X4U1-F1
#
_cell.length_a   1.000
_cell.length_b   1.000
_cell.length_c   1.000
_cell.angle_alpha   90.00
_cell.angle_beta   90.00
_cell.angle_gamma   90.00
#
_symmetry.space_group_name_H-M   'P 1'
#
loop_
_entity.id
_entity.type
_entity.pdbx_description
1 polymer ?
#
loop_
_entity_poly.entity_id
_entity_poly.type
_entity_poly.pdbx_seq_one_letter_code
_entity_poly.pdbx_strand_id
1 'polypeptide(L)'
;MYIVWKQVPGKPLTQEAFWQAPLAERNEIRSRFRHTYQQLVEYEPSIGDIRKIIYDWIIGEMHICGFWDAELLDGYAKWDDYLFVQFDLVSGSKSGGRYFNITAIDTYHDEKGWRW
;
A
#
# COMPACT_ATOMS: atom_id res chain seq x y z
N MET A 1 4.10 -22.65 16.43
CA MET A 1 3.54 -21.51 17.17
C MET A 1 2.46 -20.88 16.32
N TYR A 2 1.28 -20.61 16.88
CA TYR A 2 0.19 -19.94 16.16
C TYR A 2 -0.08 -18.61 16.83
N ILE A 3 -0.13 -17.54 16.04
CA ILE A 3 -0.47 -16.19 16.52
C ILE A 3 -1.88 -15.90 16.00
N VAL A 4 -2.77 -15.48 16.91
CA VAL A 4 -4.16 -15.11 16.57
C VAL A 4 -4.31 -13.62 16.83
N TRP A 5 -4.65 -12.87 15.78
CA TRP A 5 -4.87 -11.43 15.84
C TRP A 5 -6.36 -11.10 15.88
N LYS A 6 -6.69 -9.92 16.40
CA LYS A 6 -8.05 -9.37 16.30
C LYS A 6 -8.41 -9.20 14.82
N GLN A 7 -9.59 -9.67 14.44
CA GLN A 7 -10.15 -9.39 13.12
C GLN A 7 -10.63 -7.94 13.05
N VAL A 8 -10.29 -7.27 11.96
CA VAL A 8 -10.72 -5.90 11.65
C VAL A 8 -11.66 -5.90 10.43
N PRO A 9 -12.49 -4.86 10.25
CA PRO A 9 -13.28 -4.68 9.03
C PRO A 9 -12.42 -4.61 7.76
N GLY A 10 -13.05 -4.84 6.61
CA GLY A 10 -12.38 -4.85 5.31
C GLY A 10 -11.77 -6.20 4.89
N LYS A 11 -11.10 -6.19 3.74
CA LYS A 11 -10.41 -7.36 3.16
C LYS A 11 -8.99 -6.98 2.76
N PRO A 12 -8.05 -7.94 2.72
CA PRO A 12 -6.76 -7.72 2.09
C PRO A 12 -6.94 -7.14 0.68
N LEU A 13 -6.29 -6.02 0.42
CA LEU A 13 -6.29 -5.39 -0.88
C LEU A 13 -5.50 -6.27 -1.86
N THR A 14 -5.99 -6.38 -3.09
CA THR A 14 -5.26 -7.03 -4.17
C THR A 14 -4.87 -6.01 -5.22
N GLN A 15 -3.83 -6.32 -5.97
CA GLN A 15 -3.38 -5.45 -7.06
C GLN A 15 -4.48 -5.28 -8.10
N GLU A 16 -5.20 -6.36 -8.44
CA GLU A 16 -6.28 -6.32 -9.42
C GLU A 16 -7.39 -5.37 -8.96
N ALA A 17 -7.84 -5.50 -7.71
CA ALA A 17 -8.89 -4.65 -7.17
C ALA A 17 -8.45 -3.19 -7.11
N PHE A 18 -7.21 -2.93 -6.69
CA PHE A 18 -6.64 -1.59 -6.67
C PHE A 18 -6.54 -0.98 -8.07
N TRP A 19 -5.91 -1.65 -9.03
CA TRP A 19 -5.69 -1.11 -10.38
C TRP A 19 -6.95 -1.06 -11.24
N GLN A 20 -7.98 -1.87 -10.95
CA GLN A 20 -9.28 -1.76 -11.62
C GLN A 20 -10.12 -0.58 -11.10
N ALA A 21 -9.78 -0.03 -9.92
CA ALA A 21 -10.48 1.13 -9.37
C ALA A 21 -10.15 2.42 -10.14
N PRO A 22 -11.11 3.37 -10.23
CA PRO A 22 -10.86 4.68 -10.84
C PRO A 22 -9.69 5.41 -10.19
N LEU A 23 -8.97 6.25 -10.95
CA LEU A 23 -7.84 7.03 -10.43
C LEU A 23 -8.16 7.80 -9.15
N ALA A 24 -9.36 8.37 -9.04
CA ALA A 24 -9.80 9.10 -7.85
C ALA A 24 -9.78 8.21 -6.59
N GLU A 25 -10.27 6.99 -6.70
CA GLU A 25 -10.32 6.02 -5.60
C GLU A 25 -8.93 5.47 -5.28
N ARG A 26 -8.10 5.21 -6.31
CA ARG A 26 -6.68 4.85 -6.12
C ARG A 26 -5.92 5.94 -5.36
N ASN A 27 -6.20 7.21 -5.64
CA ASN A 27 -5.60 8.34 -4.93
C ASN A 27 -6.10 8.46 -3.49
N GLU A 28 -7.38 8.17 -3.24
CA GLU A 28 -7.92 8.11 -1.87
C GLU A 28 -7.25 7.00 -1.06
N ILE A 29 -7.12 5.79 -1.64
CA ILE A 29 -6.41 4.67 -1.01
C ILE A 29 -4.96 5.06 -0.70
N ARG A 30 -4.24 5.70 -1.62
CA ARG A 30 -2.86 6.19 -1.38
C ARG A 30 -2.80 7.21 -0.23
N SER A 31 -3.75 8.15 -0.21
CA SER A 31 -3.83 9.15 0.86
C SER A 31 -4.08 8.50 2.23
N ARG A 32 -5.03 7.55 2.29
CA ARG A 32 -5.34 6.78 3.50
C ARG A 32 -4.17 5.90 3.93
N PHE A 33 -3.48 5.27 2.99
CA PHE A 33 -2.28 4.47 3.25
C PHE A 33 -1.20 5.31 3.90
N ARG A 34 -0.88 6.48 3.31
CA ARG A 34 0.08 7.40 3.90
C ARG A 34 -0.32 7.81 5.32
N HIS A 35 -1.57 8.20 5.53
CA HIS A 35 -2.06 8.57 6.86
C HIS A 35 -1.91 7.43 7.87
N THR A 36 -2.35 6.22 7.50
CA THR A 36 -2.35 5.03 8.37
C THR A 36 -0.92 4.58 8.69
N TYR A 37 -0.03 4.59 7.69
CA TYR A 37 1.36 4.20 7.85
C TYR A 37 2.11 5.19 8.75
N GLN A 38 1.88 6.50 8.61
CA GLN A 38 2.51 7.51 9.47
C GLN A 38 2.03 7.48 10.93
N GLN A 39 0.91 6.80 11.22
CA GLN A 39 0.45 6.56 12.58
C GLN A 39 1.10 5.33 13.23
N LEU A 40 1.93 4.58 12.50
CA LEU A 40 2.72 3.50 13.08
C LEU A 40 3.81 4.13 13.96
N VAL A 41 3.70 3.91 15.27
CA VAL A 41 4.41 4.72 16.27
C VAL A 41 5.78 4.17 16.64
N GLU A 42 6.10 2.93 16.25
CA GLU A 42 7.23 2.23 16.87
C GLU A 42 7.99 1.28 15.94
N TYR A 43 7.34 0.71 14.91
CA TYR A 43 7.96 -0.33 14.10
C TYR A 43 7.63 -0.25 12.60
N GLU A 44 8.65 -0.46 11.77
CA GLU A 44 8.49 -0.52 10.31
C GLU A 44 8.01 -1.93 9.89
N PRO A 45 7.04 -2.04 8.97
CA PRO A 45 6.79 -3.32 8.31
C PRO A 45 7.98 -3.70 7.42
N SER A 46 8.81 -4.65 7.87
CA SER A 46 10.02 -5.12 7.15
C SER A 46 9.78 -5.62 5.71
N ILE A 47 8.54 -6.03 5.37
CA ILE A 47 8.18 -6.43 4.01
C ILE A 47 6.89 -5.74 3.57
N GLY A 48 7.02 -4.81 2.62
CA GLY A 48 5.90 -4.22 1.89
C GLY A 48 5.26 -5.23 0.94
N ASP A 49 3.93 -5.34 1.01
CA ASP A 49 3.10 -6.13 0.09
C ASP A 49 1.66 -5.59 0.19
N ILE A 50 0.98 -5.39 -0.95
CA ILE A 50 -0.38 -4.84 -0.98
C ILE A 50 -1.37 -5.65 -0.13
N ARG A 51 -1.17 -6.97 0.02
CA ARG A 51 -2.03 -7.87 0.79
C ARG A 51 -1.95 -7.62 2.30
N LYS A 52 -0.97 -6.84 2.75
CA LYS A 52 -0.83 -6.37 4.13
C LYS A 52 -1.73 -5.17 4.41
N ILE A 53 -2.26 -4.53 3.38
CA ILE A 53 -3.26 -3.47 3.48
C ILE A 53 -4.63 -4.15 3.54
N ILE A 54 -5.33 -3.94 4.64
CA ILE A 54 -6.74 -4.31 4.77
C ILE A 54 -7.54 -3.05 4.51
N TYR A 55 -8.39 -3.10 3.48
CA TYR A 55 -9.20 -1.95 3.07
C TYR A 55 -10.68 -2.33 3.05
N ASP A 56 -11.51 -1.48 3.63
CA ASP A 56 -12.96 -1.56 3.53
C ASP A 56 -13.45 -0.57 2.46
N TRP A 57 -13.89 -1.09 1.32
CA TRP A 57 -14.35 -0.29 0.19
C TRP A 57 -15.66 0.48 0.45
N ILE A 58 -16.43 0.12 1.49
CA ILE A 58 -17.72 0.76 1.79
C ILE A 58 -17.51 1.97 2.68
N ILE A 59 -16.72 1.82 3.75
CA ILE A 59 -16.49 2.87 4.75
C ILE A 59 -15.16 3.60 4.58
N GLY A 60 -14.27 3.09 3.72
CA GLY A 60 -12.96 3.65 3.45
C GLY A 60 -11.93 3.43 4.57
N GLU A 61 -12.22 2.60 5.57
CA GLU A 61 -11.29 2.30 6.65
C GLU A 61 -10.12 1.44 6.16
N MET A 62 -8.94 1.68 6.75
CA MET A 62 -7.70 1.00 6.38
C MET A 62 -6.93 0.56 7.62
N HIS A 63 -6.42 -0.66 7.54
CA HIS A 63 -5.48 -1.21 8.52
C HIS A 63 -4.28 -1.81 7.81
N ILE A 64 -3.13 -1.82 8.48
CA ILE A 64 -1.92 -2.47 8.00
C ILE A 64 -1.62 -3.63 8.95
N CYS A 65 -1.31 -4.80 8.41
CA CYS A 65 -1.08 -6.01 9.19
C CYS A 65 0.23 -6.71 8.84
N GLY A 66 0.55 -7.76 9.58
CA GLY A 66 1.57 -8.74 9.19
C GLY A 66 3.00 -8.19 9.18
N PHE A 67 3.29 -7.25 10.07
CA PHE A 67 4.64 -6.80 10.41
C PHE A 67 5.51 -8.02 10.73
N TRP A 68 6.62 -8.14 10.01
CA TRP A 68 7.72 -9.04 10.34
C TRP A 68 8.92 -8.17 10.68
N ASP A 69 9.80 -8.66 11.55
CA ASP A 69 11.05 -7.99 11.94
C ASP A 69 10.87 -6.49 12.20
N ALA A 70 10.04 -6.21 13.21
CA ALA A 70 9.66 -4.88 13.66
C ALA A 70 10.93 -4.12 14.10
N GLU A 71 11.60 -3.47 13.16
CA GLU A 71 12.72 -2.57 13.44
C GLU A 71 12.16 -1.27 14.01
N LEU A 72 12.82 -0.74 15.04
CA LEU A 72 12.47 0.55 15.62
C LEU A 72 12.46 1.60 14.51
N LEU A 73 11.30 2.19 14.26
CA LEU A 73 11.22 3.38 13.43
C LEU A 73 12.07 4.45 14.14
N ASP A 74 13.11 4.93 13.46
CA ASP A 74 13.74 6.17 13.88
C ASP A 74 12.64 7.23 13.92
N GLY A 75 12.42 7.88 15.07
CA GLY A 75 11.36 8.89 15.24
C GLY A 75 11.52 10.10 14.30
N TYR A 76 12.64 10.16 13.55
CA TYR A 76 12.94 11.12 12.51
C TYR A 76 12.77 10.59 11.08
N ALA A 77 12.36 9.33 10.89
CA ALA A 77 12.13 8.74 9.57
C ALA A 77 11.08 9.58 8.82
N LYS A 78 11.52 10.24 7.75
CA LYS A 78 10.65 11.05 6.91
C LYS A 78 9.88 10.12 5.97
N TRP A 79 8.64 10.51 5.66
CA TRP A 79 7.86 9.86 4.61
C TRP A 79 8.65 9.79 3.29
N ASP A 80 8.72 8.59 2.71
CA ASP A 80 9.26 8.35 1.37
C ASP A 80 8.18 7.75 0.47
N ASP A 81 7.93 8.37 -0.69
CA ASP A 81 6.98 7.85 -1.68
C ASP A 81 7.39 6.48 -2.23
N TYR A 82 8.64 6.04 -2.01
CA TYR A 82 9.05 4.67 -2.29
C TYR A 82 8.20 3.63 -1.55
N LEU A 83 7.59 3.98 -0.41
CA LEU A 83 6.62 3.13 0.29
C LEU A 83 5.41 2.77 -0.59
N PHE A 84 4.99 3.67 -1.50
CA PHE A 84 3.93 3.32 -2.45
C PHE A 84 4.38 2.25 -3.45
N VAL A 85 5.66 2.22 -3.81
CA VAL A 85 6.23 1.21 -4.70
C VAL A 85 6.37 -0.12 -3.95
N GLN A 86 6.84 -0.10 -2.71
CA GLN A 86 6.97 -1.31 -1.89
C GLN A 86 5.64 -2.02 -1.62
N PHE A 87 4.53 -1.26 -1.54
CA PHE A 87 3.20 -1.80 -1.32
C PHE A 87 2.37 -1.94 -2.62
N ASP A 88 3.01 -1.86 -3.79
CA ASP A 88 2.40 -1.96 -5.12
C ASP A 88 1.24 -0.98 -5.41
N LEU A 89 1.17 0.13 -4.64
CA LEU A 89 0.22 1.23 -4.86
C LEU A 89 0.69 2.16 -5.99
N VAL A 90 1.96 2.04 -6.40
CA VAL A 90 2.59 2.71 -7.53
C VAL A 90 3.53 1.72 -8.22
N SER A 91 3.58 1.71 -9.55
CA SER A 91 4.50 0.83 -10.28
C SER A 91 5.81 1.54 -10.60
N GLY A 92 6.88 1.17 -9.89
CA GLY A 92 8.21 1.81 -9.99
C GLY A 92 9.05 1.45 -11.22
N SER A 93 8.61 0.53 -12.10
CA SER A 93 9.34 0.24 -13.34
C SER A 93 8.41 0.11 -14.56
N LYS A 94 8.92 0.47 -15.75
CA LYS A 94 8.28 0.12 -17.03
C LYS A 94 8.15 -1.40 -17.22
N SER A 95 9.00 -2.18 -16.56
CA SER A 95 8.99 -3.64 -16.51
C SER A 95 8.05 -4.23 -15.46
N GLY A 96 7.46 -3.43 -14.56
CA GLY A 96 6.46 -3.87 -13.58
C GLY A 96 5.22 -4.41 -14.28
N GLY A 97 4.92 -3.89 -15.48
CA GLY A 97 3.94 -4.45 -16.41
C GLY A 97 4.22 -5.89 -16.86
N ARG A 98 5.43 -6.44 -16.65
CA ARG A 98 5.77 -7.85 -16.94
C ARG A 98 5.47 -8.79 -15.77
N TYR A 99 5.39 -8.29 -14.55
CA TYR A 99 5.01 -9.08 -13.37
C TYR A 99 3.54 -8.87 -12.98
N PHE A 100 2.96 -7.74 -13.37
CA PHE A 100 1.61 -7.31 -13.01
C PHE A 100 0.87 -6.77 -14.22
N ASN A 101 -0.31 -7.32 -14.52
CA ASN A 101 -1.13 -6.89 -15.66
C ASN A 101 -1.94 -5.63 -15.30
N ILE A 102 -1.29 -4.47 -15.22
CA ILE A 102 -1.95 -3.19 -14.97
C ILE A 102 -2.72 -2.78 -16.24
N THR A 103 -4.01 -3.08 -16.26
CA THR A 103 -4.95 -2.77 -17.36
C THR A 103 -5.56 -1.37 -17.28
N ALA A 104 -5.34 -0.65 -16.17
CA ALA A 104 -5.81 0.72 -15.97
C ALA A 104 -5.32 1.66 -17.09
N ILE A 105 -6.22 2.36 -17.77
CA ILE A 105 -5.88 3.26 -18.88
C ILE A 105 -5.76 4.73 -18.45
N ASP A 106 -6.28 5.07 -17.28
CA ASP A 106 -6.31 6.39 -16.65
C ASP A 106 -5.08 6.64 -15.77
N THR A 107 -3.97 5.94 -16.07
CA THR A 107 -2.70 6.09 -15.36
C THR A 107 -1.81 7.15 -15.98
N TYR A 108 -0.91 7.74 -15.19
CA TYR A 108 0.11 8.67 -15.68
C TYR A 108 1.49 8.30 -15.12
N HIS A 109 2.55 8.89 -15.69
CA HIS A 109 3.91 8.74 -15.17
C HIS A 109 4.36 10.04 -14.51
N ASP A 110 5.03 9.94 -13.36
CA ASP A 110 5.65 11.08 -12.70
C ASP A 110 7.08 11.36 -13.21
N GLU A 111 7.77 12.32 -12.58
CA GLU A 111 9.16 12.70 -12.89
C GLU A 111 10.16 11.56 -12.65
N LYS A 112 9.84 10.60 -11.76
CA LYS A 112 10.64 9.40 -11.48
C LYS A 112 10.34 8.28 -12.49
N GLY A 113 9.38 8.48 -13.39
CA GLY A 113 8.91 7.47 -14.33
C GLY A 113 8.08 6.38 -13.66
N TRP A 114 7.56 6.63 -12.46
CA TRP A 114 6.65 5.73 -11.77
C TRP A 114 5.23 5.89 -12.32
N ARG A 115 4.53 4.78 -12.46
CA ARG A 115 3.16 4.75 -12.96
C ARG A 115 2.17 4.87 -11.80
N TRP A 116 1.38 5.93 -11.82
CA TRP A 116 0.33 6.27 -10.87
C TRP A 116 -1.06 5.97 -11.44
#